data_AF-A0A1Q7VZ94-F1
#
_entry.id   AF-A0A1Q7VZ94-F1
#
_cell.length_a   1.000
_cell.length_b   1.000
_cell.length_c   1.000
_cell.angle_alpha   90.00
_cell.angle_beta   90.00
_cell.angle_gamma   90.00
#
_symmetry.space_group_name_H-M   'P 1'
#
loop_
_entity.id
_entity.type
_entity.pdbx_description
1 polymer ?
#
loop_
_entity_poly.entity_id
_entity_poly.type
_entity_poly.pdbx_seq_one_letter_code
_entity_poly.pdbx_strand_id
1 'polypeptide(L)'
;MNLDQTAALAKDPTVRAEVLRRYDFQRAFARHWISSTRSIVEDRLYQFPSTTLAAEFYQEDVLLDSAGSWGTASDVAGVPGGKAFVKSAVDANGYQGTLSMGLSGDIVVCIFAEELAPADSTVANQLLADQYARL
;
A
#
# COMPACT_ATOMS: atom_id res chain seq x y z
N MET A 1 -0.51 -13.65 7.71
CA MET A 1 -1.14 -12.86 8.78
C MET A 1 -2.64 -13.05 8.71
N ASN A 2 -3.30 -13.12 9.86
CA ASN A 2 -4.76 -13.13 9.96
C ASN A 2 -5.33 -11.69 10.00
N LEU A 3 -6.65 -11.54 10.11
CA LEU A 3 -7.32 -10.24 10.05
C LEU A 3 -6.83 -9.27 11.12
N ASP A 4 -6.79 -9.70 12.38
CA ASP A 4 -6.41 -8.83 13.50
C ASP A 4 -4.95 -8.39 13.42
N GLN A 5 -4.04 -9.30 13.05
CA GLN A 5 -2.63 -8.99 12.80
C GLN A 5 -2.46 -7.97 11.67
N THR A 6 -3.25 -8.11 10.60
CA THR A 6 -3.20 -7.23 9.44
C THR A 6 -3.77 -5.85 9.77
N ALA A 7 -4.87 -5.81 10.52
CA ALA A 7 -5.50 -4.57 10.95
C ALA A 7 -4.61 -3.77 11.91
N ALA A 8 -3.85 -4.45 12.78
CA ALA A 8 -2.93 -3.81 13.73
C ALA A 8 -1.78 -3.02 13.07
N LEU A 9 -1.52 -3.21 11.76
CA LEU A 9 -0.52 -2.45 11.00
C LEU A 9 -1.04 -1.08 10.51
N ALA A 10 -2.35 -0.84 10.57
CA ALA A 10 -2.94 0.43 10.17
C ALA A 10 -2.94 1.45 11.32
N LYS A 11 -2.96 2.73 10.96
CA LYS A 11 -3.10 3.85 11.91
C LYS A 11 -4.36 3.72 12.78
N ASP A 12 -5.46 3.27 12.18
CA ASP A 12 -6.70 2.92 12.87
C ASP A 12 -7.02 1.43 12.65
N PRO A 13 -6.63 0.56 13.59
CA PRO A 13 -6.89 -0.87 13.48
C PRO A 13 -8.37 -1.23 13.47
N THR A 14 -9.23 -0.46 14.13
CA THR A 14 -10.67 -0.74 14.18
C THR A 14 -11.31 -0.50 12.82
N VAL A 15 -11.02 0.65 12.20
CA VAL A 15 -11.50 0.97 10.84
C VAL A 15 -10.93 -0.02 9.84
N ARG A 16 -9.62 -0.33 9.90
CA ARG A 16 -9.01 -1.29 8.97
C ARG A 16 -9.61 -2.69 9.12
N ALA A 17 -9.88 -3.16 10.33
CA ALA A 17 -10.53 -4.44 10.55
C ALA A 17 -11.95 -4.48 9.96
N GLU A 18 -12.72 -3.39 10.06
CA GLU A 18 -14.04 -3.30 9.43
C GLU A 18 -13.96 -3.42 7.91
N VAL A 19 -13.07 -2.65 7.28
CA VAL A 19 -12.85 -2.69 5.83
C VAL A 19 -12.45 -4.11 5.41
N LEU A 20 -11.47 -4.73 6.08
CA LEU A 20 -11.03 -6.09 5.74
C LEU A 20 -12.16 -7.13 5.87
N ARG A 21 -13.04 -7.00 6.88
CA ARG A 21 -14.21 -7.89 7.01
C ARG A 21 -15.22 -7.68 5.89
N ARG A 22 -15.45 -6.44 5.45
CA ARG A 22 -16.41 -6.10 4.39
C ARG A 22 -16.10 -6.82 3.07
N TYR A 23 -14.83 -7.06 2.79
CA TYR A 23 -14.37 -7.68 1.54
C TYR A 23 -13.92 -9.14 1.70
N ASP A 24 -14.32 -9.82 2.78
CA ASP A 24 -14.01 -11.25 3.04
C ASP A 24 -12.50 -11.58 2.97
N PHE A 25 -11.66 -10.69 3.51
CA PHE A 25 -10.21 -10.87 3.60
C PHE A 25 -9.81 -12.29 4.01
N GLN A 26 -8.89 -12.91 3.26
CA GLN A 26 -8.43 -14.28 3.53
C GLN A 26 -7.13 -14.30 4.33
N ARG A 27 -6.11 -13.61 3.83
CA ARG A 27 -4.78 -13.57 4.45
C ARG A 27 -3.96 -12.44 3.88
N ALA A 28 -2.95 -12.05 4.65
CA ALA A 28 -1.95 -11.08 4.20
C ALA A 28 -0.53 -11.57 4.45
N PHE A 29 0.39 -10.98 3.72
CA PHE A 29 1.81 -10.99 4.00
C PHE A 29 2.27 -9.56 4.21
N ALA A 30 3.17 -9.34 5.16
CA ALA A 30 3.87 -8.08 5.30
C ALA A 30 5.35 -8.33 5.53
N ARG A 31 6.19 -7.46 4.97
CA ARG A 31 7.63 -7.45 5.18
C ARG A 31 8.12 -6.03 5.38
N HIS A 32 8.93 -5.84 6.42
CA HIS A 32 9.62 -4.58 6.70
C HIS A 32 11.11 -4.74 6.49
N TRP A 33 11.75 -3.74 5.89
CA TRP A 33 13.21 -3.66 5.80
C TRP A 33 13.66 -2.22 5.58
N ILE A 34 14.96 -1.98 5.78
CA ILE A 34 15.61 -0.75 5.36
C ILE A 34 16.31 -1.05 4.03
N SER A 35 16.00 -0.28 2.98
CA SER A 35 16.61 -0.46 1.66
C SER A 35 18.10 -0.08 1.68
N SER A 36 18.84 -0.42 0.62
CA SER A 36 20.23 0.03 0.45
C SER A 36 20.36 1.55 0.34
N THR A 37 19.29 2.25 -0.07
CA THR A 37 19.17 3.71 -0.12
C THR A 37 18.71 4.31 1.21
N ARG A 38 18.58 3.50 2.26
CA ARG A 38 18.10 3.88 3.62
C ARG A 38 16.63 4.28 3.70
N SER A 39 15.83 3.97 2.68
CA SER A 39 14.37 4.09 2.75
C SER A 39 13.84 3.03 3.72
N ILE A 40 12.91 3.40 4.60
CA ILE A 40 12.20 2.44 5.45
C ILE A 40 11.02 1.92 4.64
N VAL A 41 10.98 0.62 4.38
CA VAL A 41 10.02 0.02 3.45
C VAL A 41 9.13 -0.99 4.16
N GLU A 42 7.85 -0.95 3.81
CA GLU A 42 6.89 -2.01 4.10
C GLU A 42 6.21 -2.47 2.80
N ASP A 43 6.27 -3.77 2.53
CA ASP A 43 5.52 -4.44 1.46
C ASP A 43 4.38 -5.24 2.08
N ARG A 44 3.13 -4.92 1.70
CA ARG A 44 1.92 -5.63 2.11
C ARG A 44 1.22 -6.24 0.92
N LEU A 45 0.86 -7.51 1.05
CA LEU A 45 0.00 -8.21 0.10
C LEU A 45 -1.27 -8.65 0.83
N TYR A 46 -2.43 -8.30 0.28
CA TYR A 46 -3.74 -8.72 0.76
C TYR A 46 -4.35 -9.68 -0.26
N GLN A 47 -4.69 -10.89 0.17
CA GLN A 47 -5.41 -11.87 -0.66
C GLN A 47 -6.89 -11.94 -0.28
N PHE A 48 -7.73 -11.97 -1.29
CA PHE A 48 -9.19 -12.02 -1.22
C PHE A 48 -9.70 -13.31 -1.86
N PRO A 49 -10.97 -13.69 -1.65
CA PRO A 49 -11.50 -14.95 -2.19
C PRO A 49 -11.87 -14.87 -3.67
N SER A 50 -11.87 -13.66 -4.27
CA SER A 50 -12.14 -13.46 -5.69
C SER A 50 -11.47 -12.21 -6.23
N THR A 51 -11.29 -12.16 -7.55
CA THR A 51 -10.82 -10.98 -8.28
C THR A 51 -11.75 -9.78 -8.11
N THR A 52 -13.07 -10.02 -8.02
CA THR A 52 -14.07 -8.96 -7.81
C THR A 52 -13.88 -8.28 -6.45
N LEU A 53 -13.80 -9.06 -5.36
CA LEU A 53 -13.63 -8.49 -4.02
C LEU A 53 -12.26 -7.83 -3.84
N ALA A 54 -11.21 -8.37 -4.46
CA ALA A 54 -9.91 -7.71 -4.51
C ALA A 54 -9.99 -6.35 -5.23
N ALA A 55 -10.71 -6.28 -6.36
CA ALA A 55 -10.90 -5.05 -7.10
C ALA A 55 -11.72 -4.02 -6.32
N GLU A 56 -12.81 -4.42 -5.68
CA GLU A 56 -13.62 -3.53 -4.85
C GLU A 56 -12.85 -2.99 -3.65
N PHE A 57 -12.10 -3.86 -2.95
CA PHE A 57 -11.19 -3.43 -1.88
C PHE A 57 -10.13 -2.46 -2.40
N TYR A 58 -9.49 -2.76 -3.54
CA TYR A 58 -8.48 -1.88 -4.13
C TYR A 58 -9.02 -0.47 -4.40
N GLN A 59 -10.22 -0.37 -4.97
CA GLN A 59 -10.84 0.93 -5.25
C GLN A 59 -11.17 1.69 -3.96
N GLU A 60 -11.72 1.01 -2.95
CA GLU A 60 -12.00 1.62 -1.65
C GLU A 60 -10.71 2.11 -0.98
N ASP A 61 -9.64 1.31 -0.98
CA ASP A 61 -8.38 1.66 -0.32
C ASP A 61 -7.67 2.82 -1.04
N VAL A 62 -7.69 2.86 -2.38
CA VAL A 62 -7.23 4.01 -3.18
C VAL A 62 -8.01 5.29 -2.84
N LEU A 63 -9.33 5.20 -2.66
CA LEU A 63 -10.17 6.35 -2.28
C LEU A 63 -9.90 6.80 -0.84
N LEU A 64 -9.78 5.87 0.09
CA LEU A 64 -9.48 6.14 1.50
C LEU A 64 -8.12 6.81 1.64
N ASP A 65 -7.09 6.34 0.93
CA ASP A 65 -5.77 6.96 0.99
C ASP A 65 -5.78 8.35 0.35
N SER A 66 -6.43 8.53 -0.81
CA SER A 66 -6.63 9.85 -1.43
C SER A 66 -7.30 10.85 -0.49
N ALA A 67 -8.25 10.40 0.35
CA ALA A 67 -8.89 11.23 1.36
C ALA A 67 -8.08 11.34 2.67
N GLY A 68 -7.20 10.39 2.93
CA GLY A 68 -6.54 10.10 4.21
C GLY A 68 -5.28 10.93 4.50
N SER A 69 -5.12 12.10 3.87
CA SER A 69 -3.93 12.98 3.91
C SER A 69 -2.79 12.60 2.96
N TRP A 70 -2.98 11.59 2.11
CA TRP A 70 -2.08 11.37 1.00
C TRP A 70 -2.36 12.36 -0.13
N GLY A 71 -1.35 12.67 -0.94
CA GLY A 71 -1.46 13.59 -2.06
C GLY A 71 -2.32 13.02 -3.21
N THR A 72 -2.36 13.75 -4.32
CA THR A 72 -3.05 13.28 -5.53
C THR A 72 -2.42 12.00 -6.06
N ALA A 73 -3.27 11.04 -6.43
CA ALA A 73 -2.81 9.80 -7.05
C ALA A 73 -2.13 10.06 -8.40
N SER A 74 -1.05 9.33 -8.67
CA SER A 74 -0.36 9.28 -9.96
C SER A 74 -0.27 7.83 -10.43
N ASP A 75 -0.08 7.61 -11.74
CA ASP A 75 0.03 6.25 -12.28
C ASP A 75 1.41 5.65 -12.04
N VAL A 76 1.46 4.33 -11.79
CA VAL A 76 2.71 3.57 -11.68
C VAL A 76 3.05 2.91 -13.02
N ALA A 77 4.20 3.26 -13.59
CA ALA A 77 4.67 2.67 -14.84
C ALA A 77 4.86 1.15 -14.70
N GLY A 78 4.40 0.38 -15.69
CA GLY A 78 4.53 -1.08 -15.72
C GLY A 78 3.50 -1.84 -14.88
N VAL A 79 2.61 -1.15 -14.15
CA VAL A 79 1.56 -1.76 -13.33
C VAL A 79 0.19 -1.27 -13.81
N PRO A 80 -0.56 -2.05 -14.59
CA PRO A 80 -1.88 -1.65 -15.07
C PRO A 80 -2.81 -1.25 -13.91
N GLY A 81 -3.33 -0.03 -13.97
CA GLY A 81 -4.20 0.53 -12.93
C GLY A 81 -3.47 1.00 -11.67
N GLY A 82 -2.18 0.71 -11.52
CA GLY A 82 -1.39 1.05 -10.33
C GLY A 82 -1.44 2.54 -9.98
N LYS A 83 -1.44 2.83 -8.68
CA LYS A 83 -1.55 4.20 -8.14
C LYS A 83 -0.45 4.46 -7.14
N ALA A 84 0.15 5.65 -7.22
CA ALA A 84 1.16 6.13 -6.30
C ALA A 84 0.74 7.44 -5.67
N PHE A 85 1.14 7.60 -4.42
CA PHE A 85 0.82 8.73 -3.57
C PHE A 85 2.07 9.19 -2.84
N VAL A 86 2.19 10.50 -2.66
CA VAL A 86 3.19 11.13 -1.78
C VAL A 86 2.42 11.82 -0.67
N LYS A 87 2.76 11.53 0.59
CA LYS A 87 2.14 12.17 1.74
C LYS A 87 2.54 13.64 1.78
N SER A 88 1.57 14.53 2.00
CA SER A 88 1.86 15.98 2.05
C SER A 88 2.70 16.38 3.27
N ALA A 89 2.52 15.69 4.39
CA ALA A 89 3.21 15.96 5.64
C ALA A 89 4.59 15.29 5.69
N VAL A 90 5.57 16.06 6.14
CA VAL A 90 6.88 15.58 6.59
C VAL A 90 6.81 15.36 8.11
N ASP A 91 7.39 14.26 8.59
CA ASP A 91 7.42 13.93 10.01
C ASP A 91 8.49 14.76 10.77
N ALA A 92 8.55 14.57 12.09
CA ALA A 92 9.48 15.30 12.95
C ALA A 92 10.97 14.96 12.70
N ASN A 93 11.25 13.85 12.00
CA ASN A 93 12.60 13.39 11.66
C ASN A 93 13.00 13.78 10.23
N GLY A 94 12.14 14.51 9.50
CA GLY A 94 12.38 14.92 8.12
C GLY A 94 11.99 13.88 7.07
N TYR A 95 11.29 12.80 7.46
CA TYR A 95 10.83 11.77 6.54
C TYR A 95 9.45 12.10 5.96
N GLN A 96 9.26 11.74 4.70
CA GLN A 96 8.01 11.85 3.97
C GLN A 96 7.62 10.46 3.47
N GLY A 97 6.36 10.10 3.71
CA GLY A 97 5.81 8.81 3.29
C GLY A 97 5.41 8.81 1.82
N THR A 98 5.62 7.68 1.16
CA THR A 98 5.11 7.35 -0.18
C THR A 98 4.37 6.02 -0.11
N LEU A 99 3.35 5.87 -0.94
CA LEU A 99 2.55 4.65 -1.06
C LEU A 99 2.34 4.34 -2.53
N SER A 100 2.64 3.12 -2.96
CA SER A 100 2.30 2.62 -4.29
C SER A 100 1.45 1.36 -4.17
N MET A 101 0.33 1.31 -4.88
CA MET A 101 -0.66 0.26 -4.80
C MET A 101 -0.94 -0.35 -6.18
N GLY A 102 -1.11 -1.68 -6.23
CA GLY A 102 -1.47 -2.42 -7.45
C GLY A 102 -2.41 -3.58 -7.17
N LEU A 103 -3.09 -4.04 -8.21
CA LEU A 103 -4.04 -5.17 -8.17
C LEU A 103 -3.65 -6.21 -9.21
N SER A 104 -3.33 -7.43 -8.77
CA SER A 104 -3.07 -8.60 -9.63
C SER A 104 -3.95 -9.76 -9.19
N GLY A 105 -4.91 -10.16 -10.04
CA GLY A 105 -5.84 -11.24 -9.73
C GLY A 105 -6.66 -10.95 -8.47
N ASP A 106 -6.54 -11.83 -7.48
CA ASP A 106 -7.18 -11.74 -6.16
C ASP A 106 -6.28 -11.10 -5.09
N ILE A 107 -5.17 -10.48 -5.50
CA ILE A 107 -4.15 -9.90 -4.62
C ILE A 107 -4.05 -8.38 -4.83
N VAL A 108 -4.12 -7.64 -3.73
CA VAL A 108 -3.76 -6.21 -3.68
C VAL A 108 -2.39 -6.07 -3.03
N VAL A 109 -1.50 -5.34 -3.70
CA VAL A 109 -0.13 -5.05 -3.25
C VAL A 109 -0.06 -3.59 -2.85
N CYS A 110 0.50 -3.30 -1.67
CA CYS A 110 0.75 -1.96 -1.17
C CYS A 110 2.21 -1.85 -0.71
N ILE A 111 2.99 -0.98 -1.34
CA ILE A 111 4.35 -0.65 -0.93
C ILE A 111 4.32 0.71 -0.25
N PHE A 112 4.65 0.74 1.03
CA PHE A 112 4.93 1.97 1.77
C PHE A 112 6.44 2.19 1.81
N ALA A 113 6.89 3.40 1.52
CA ALA A 113 8.28 3.79 1.74
C ALA A 113 8.36 5.16 2.42
N GLU A 114 9.16 5.27 3.47
CA GLU A 114 9.49 6.54 4.12
C GLU A 114 10.92 6.92 3.75
N GLU A 115 11.06 8.14 3.23
CA GLU A 115 12.32 8.68 2.71
C GLU A 115 12.53 10.11 3.21
N LEU A 116 13.77 10.59 3.30
CA LEU A 116 14.02 11.99 3.61
C LEU A 116 13.37 12.90 2.56
N ALA A 117 12.65 13.92 3.01
CA ALA A 117 11.96 14.84 2.12
C ALA A 117 12.94 15.63 1.22
N PRO A 118 12.56 15.95 -0.03
CA PRO A 118 11.30 15.59 -0.68
C PRO A 118 11.34 14.15 -1.23
N ALA A 119 10.29 13.38 -0.94
CA ALA A 119 10.07 12.06 -1.55
C ALA A 119 9.25 12.17 -2.85
N ASP A 120 9.48 11.25 -3.79
CA ASP A 120 8.86 11.27 -5.14
C ASP A 120 8.24 9.92 -5.56
N SER A 121 8.07 8.99 -4.62
CA SER A 121 7.56 7.63 -4.82
C SER A 121 8.40 6.74 -5.73
N THR A 122 9.60 7.14 -6.16
CA THR A 122 10.43 6.32 -7.06
C THR A 122 10.72 4.94 -6.48
N VAL A 123 11.11 4.86 -5.20
CA VAL A 123 11.41 3.59 -4.53
C VAL A 123 10.16 2.71 -4.41
N ALA A 124 9.04 3.28 -3.96
CA ALA A 124 7.79 2.54 -3.83
C ALA A 124 7.27 2.03 -5.20
N ASN A 125 7.39 2.83 -6.25
CA ASN A 125 6.98 2.48 -7.61
C ASN A 125 7.81 1.33 -8.18
N GLN A 126 9.14 1.39 -8.04
CA GLN A 126 10.02 0.34 -8.53
C GLN A 126 9.73 -0.99 -7.83
N LEU A 127 9.57 -0.96 -6.50
CA LEU A 127 9.27 -2.15 -5.72
C LEU A 127 7.89 -2.72 -6.05
N LEU A 128 6.89 -1.87 -6.28
CA LEU A 128 5.57 -2.33 -6.70
C LEU A 128 5.66 -3.02 -8.07
N ALA A 129 6.35 -2.43 -9.05
CA ALA A 129 6.52 -3.03 -10.37
C ALA A 129 7.24 -4.39 -10.29
N ASP A 130 8.30 -4.48 -9.48
CA ASP A 130 9.04 -5.72 -9.27
C ASP A 130 8.20 -6.81 -8.60
N GLN A 131 7.38 -6.43 -7.61
CA GLN A 131 6.47 -7.35 -6.92
C GLN A 131 5.34 -7.80 -7.85
N TYR A 132 4.76 -6.88 -8.60
CA TYR A 132 3.69 -7.14 -9.56
C TYR A 132 4.11 -8.12 -10.65
N ALA A 133 5.33 -7.97 -11.19
CA ALA A 133 5.86 -8.85 -12.24
C ALA A 133 6.07 -10.32 -11.79
N ARG A 134 5.97 -10.62 -10.49
CA ARG A 134 6.18 -11.95 -9.91
C ARG A 134 4.88 -12.63 -9.45
N LEU A 135 3.76 -11.92 -9.46
CA LEU A 135 2.44 -12.43 -9.09
C LEU A 135 1.71 -12.96 -10.33
#